data_AF-A0A4S0JJY6-F1
#
_entry.id   AF-A0A4S0JJY6-F1
#
_cell.length_a   1.000
_cell.length_b   1.000
_cell.length_c   1.000
_cell.angle_alpha   90.00
_cell.angle_beta   90.00
_cell.angle_gamma   90.00
#
_symmetry.space_group_name_H-M   'P 1'
#
loop_
_entity.id
_entity.type
_entity.pdbx_description
1 polymer ?
#
loop_
_entity_poly.entity_id
_entity_poly.type
_entity_poly.pdbx_seq_one_letter_code
_entity_poly.pdbx_strand_id
1 'polypeptide(L)'
;IIGMAPGEVFVHRNVANVVAHSDLNCLSVVQYAVDQLKVKHILIVGHYGCGGVHACLHNTRVGLADNWLRHVGDVVQKHQGILDAIEDDELKHARLCELNVIEQVANL
;
A
#
# COMPACT_ATOMS: atom_id res chain seq x y z
N ILE A 1 -11.86 -7.69 11.08
CA ILE A 1 -11.14 -6.40 11.10
C ILE A 1 -12.08 -5.27 11.51
N ILE A 2 -13.13 -4.93 10.74
CA ILE A 2 -14.02 -3.78 11.06
C ILE A 2 -15.44 -4.15 11.52
N GLY A 3 -15.76 -5.44 11.72
CA GLY A 3 -17.05 -5.87 12.28
C GLY A 3 -18.29 -5.65 11.39
N MET A 4 -18.09 -5.44 10.09
CA MET A 4 -19.17 -5.24 9.11
C MET A 4 -19.61 -6.56 8.46
N ALA A 5 -20.86 -6.60 7.99
CA ALA A 5 -21.39 -7.74 7.27
C ALA A 5 -20.79 -7.85 5.85
N PRO A 6 -20.68 -9.05 5.28
CA PRO A 6 -20.29 -9.22 3.88
C PRO A 6 -21.20 -8.39 2.95
N GLY A 7 -20.60 -7.65 2.01
CA GLY A 7 -21.31 -6.76 1.09
C GLY A 7 -21.44 -5.30 1.56
N GLU A 8 -21.15 -5.00 2.82
CA GLU A 8 -21.11 -3.62 3.32
C GLU A 8 -19.77 -2.91 3.03
N VAL A 9 -18.77 -3.66 2.56
CA VAL A 9 -17.43 -3.16 2.22
C VAL A 9 -17.15 -3.47 0.75
N PHE A 10 -16.87 -2.43 -0.02
CA PHE A 10 -16.37 -2.57 -1.38
C PHE A 10 -14.84 -2.69 -1.34
N VAL A 11 -14.29 -3.77 -1.91
CA VAL A 11 -12.90 -4.17 -1.66
C VAL A 11 -12.12 -4.22 -2.97
N HIS A 12 -10.98 -3.52 -2.98
CA HIS A 12 -9.88 -3.73 -3.93
C HIS A 12 -8.67 -4.32 -3.22
N ARG A 13 -7.93 -5.20 -3.90
CA ARG A 13 -6.69 -5.79 -3.36
C ARG A 13 -5.65 -5.88 -4.47
N ASN A 14 -4.46 -5.37 -4.18
CA ASN A 14 -3.26 -5.58 -4.97
C ASN A 14 -2.06 -5.82 -4.05
N VAL A 15 -0.91 -6.15 -4.63
CA VAL A 15 0.32 -6.38 -3.86
C VAL A 15 0.75 -5.07 -3.19
N ALA A 16 0.97 -5.11 -1.88
CA ALA A 16 1.39 -3.97 -1.06
C ALA A 16 0.44 -2.75 -1.08
N ASN A 17 -0.86 -2.97 -1.34
CA ASN A 17 -1.93 -1.98 -1.24
C ASN A 17 -1.61 -0.63 -1.91
N VAL A 18 -0.90 -0.68 -3.05
CA VAL A 18 -0.41 0.48 -3.79
C VAL A 18 -1.54 1.15 -4.56
N VAL A 19 -1.55 2.48 -4.56
CA VAL A 19 -2.42 3.32 -5.37
C VAL A 19 -1.50 4.11 -6.30
N ALA A 20 -1.34 3.63 -7.54
CA ALA A 20 -0.54 4.33 -8.54
C ALA A 20 -1.42 5.26 -9.37
N HIS A 21 -0.94 6.49 -9.65
CA HIS A 21 -1.69 7.50 -10.40
C HIS A 21 -2.09 7.10 -11.83
N SER A 22 -1.47 6.06 -12.38
CA SER A 22 -1.79 5.51 -13.71
C SER A 22 -2.39 4.10 -13.66
N ASP A 23 -2.68 3.55 -12.48
CA ASP A 23 -3.30 2.24 -12.36
C ASP A 23 -4.80 2.33 -12.58
N LEU A 24 -5.22 2.13 -13.84
CA LEU A 24 -6.64 2.09 -14.20
C LEU A 24 -7.43 1.01 -13.44
N ASN A 25 -6.78 -0.05 -12.95
CA ASN A 25 -7.44 -1.05 -12.12
C ASN A 25 -7.92 -0.42 -10.81
N CYS A 26 -7.02 0.17 -10.02
CA CYS A 26 -7.39 0.86 -8.78
C CYS A 26 -8.29 2.08 -9.03
N LEU A 27 -7.97 2.92 -10.02
CA LEU A 27 -8.72 4.16 -10.27
C LEU A 27 -10.16 3.90 -10.71
N SER A 28 -10.41 2.85 -11.48
CA SER A 28 -11.79 2.48 -11.86
C SER A 28 -12.61 1.98 -10.67
N VAL A 29 -12.00 1.26 -9.73
CA VAL A 29 -12.65 0.86 -8.46
C VAL A 29 -12.99 2.09 -7.63
N VAL A 30 -12.05 3.03 -7.48
CA VAL A 30 -12.27 4.27 -6.72
C VAL A 30 -13.40 5.09 -7.35
N GLN A 31 -13.34 5.32 -8.66
CA GLN A 31 -14.36 6.08 -9.38
C GLN A 31 -15.74 5.43 -9.23
N TYR A 32 -15.85 4.11 -9.39
CA TYR A 32 -17.13 3.42 -9.21
C TYR A 32 -17.65 3.50 -7.77
N ALA A 33 -16.77 3.32 -6.78
CA ALA A 33 -17.13 3.42 -5.37
C ALA A 33 -17.67 4.81 -5.01
N VAL A 34 -17.02 5.87 -5.49
CA VAL A 34 -17.40 7.25 -5.21
C VAL A 34 -18.63 7.66 -6.03
N ASP A 35 -18.62 7.45 -7.33
CA ASP A 35 -19.63 8.00 -8.22
C ASP A 35 -20.90 7.16 -8.29
N GLN A 36 -20.81 5.84 -8.18
CA GLN A 36 -21.95 4.94 -8.33
C GLN A 36 -22.46 4.45 -6.98
N LEU A 37 -21.55 3.99 -6.11
CA LEU A 37 -21.93 3.47 -4.79
C LEU A 37 -22.06 4.55 -3.72
N LYS A 38 -21.59 5.78 -4.00
CA LYS A 38 -21.65 6.93 -3.09
C LYS A 38 -21.06 6.61 -1.71
N VAL A 39 -19.92 5.89 -1.68
CA VAL A 39 -19.25 5.55 -0.42
C VAL A 39 -18.84 6.81 0.34
N LYS A 40 -18.98 6.80 1.67
CA LYS A 40 -18.63 7.95 2.52
C LYS A 40 -17.15 7.99 2.90
N HIS A 41 -16.51 6.82 2.91
CA HIS A 41 -15.15 6.66 3.38
C HIS A 41 -14.39 5.71 2.45
N ILE A 42 -13.15 6.07 2.13
CA ILE A 42 -12.17 5.20 1.49
C ILE A 42 -11.11 4.90 2.55
N LEU A 43 -10.73 3.63 2.68
CA LEU A 43 -9.74 3.17 3.64
C LEU A 43 -8.59 2.50 2.89
N ILE A 44 -7.38 3.03 3.03
CA ILE A 44 -6.16 2.34 2.64
C ILE A 44 -5.64 1.57 3.85
N VAL A 45 -5.59 0.25 3.73
CA VAL A 45 -5.28 -0.65 4.84
C VAL A 45 -4.06 -1.48 4.48
N GLY A 46 -2.93 -1.12 5.07
CA GLY A 46 -1.72 -1.95 5.09
C GLY A 46 -1.80 -3.00 6.19
N HIS A 47 -0.79 -3.86 6.25
CA HIS A 47 -0.64 -4.84 7.32
C HIS A 47 0.83 -5.09 7.64
N TYR A 48 1.14 -5.35 8.90
CA TYR A 48 2.47 -5.79 9.31
C TYR A 48 2.81 -7.15 8.70
N GLY A 49 4.11 -7.40 8.50
CA GLY A 49 4.57 -8.61 7.83
C GLY A 49 4.24 -8.64 6.33
N CYS A 50 3.95 -7.49 5.69
CA CYS A 50 3.66 -7.47 4.26
C CYS A 50 4.86 -7.90 3.43
N GLY A 51 4.74 -9.04 2.76
CA GLY A 51 5.82 -9.64 1.95
C GLY A 51 6.27 -8.77 0.77
N GLY A 52 5.34 -8.02 0.14
CA GLY A 52 5.70 -7.08 -0.92
C GLY A 52 6.55 -5.92 -0.41
N VAL A 53 6.18 -5.37 0.75
CA VAL A 53 6.94 -4.30 1.41
C VAL A 53 8.31 -4.80 1.89
N HIS A 54 8.34 -6.01 2.46
CA HIS A 54 9.59 -6.66 2.89
C HIS A 54 10.53 -6.86 1.68
N ALA A 55 10.02 -7.37 0.56
CA ALA A 55 10.82 -7.54 -0.65
C ALA A 55 11.48 -6.23 -1.12
N CYS A 56 10.76 -5.11 -1.05
CA CYS A 56 11.32 -3.79 -1.33
C CYS A 56 12.40 -3.37 -0.34
N LEU A 57 12.14 -3.52 0.96
CA LEU A 57 13.09 -3.13 2.01
C LEU A 57 14.44 -3.83 1.85
N HIS A 58 14.42 -5.11 1.46
CA HIS A 58 15.61 -5.94 1.30
C HIS A 58 16.11 -6.08 -0.13
N ASN A 59 15.57 -5.31 -1.09
CA ASN A 59 15.89 -5.42 -2.51
C ASN A 59 15.82 -6.88 -3.05
N THR A 60 14.85 -7.65 -2.57
CA THR A 60 14.64 -9.04 -2.98
C THR A 60 14.00 -9.08 -4.36
N ARG A 61 14.64 -9.78 -5.30
CA ARG A 61 14.08 -9.98 -6.66
C ARG A 61 12.93 -10.97 -6.64
N VAL A 62 11.75 -10.53 -7.07
CA VAL A 62 10.54 -11.36 -7.15
C VAL A 62 10.00 -11.49 -8.59
N GLY A 63 10.67 -10.92 -9.58
CA GLY A 63 10.37 -11.11 -11.00
C GLY A 63 9.44 -10.03 -11.55
N LEU A 64 8.36 -10.39 -12.23
CA LEU A 64 7.47 -9.40 -12.86
C LEU A 64 6.94 -8.36 -11.86
N ALA A 65 6.67 -8.79 -10.62
CA ALA A 65 6.19 -7.94 -9.54
C ALA A 65 7.22 -6.87 -9.12
N ASP A 66 8.51 -7.01 -9.44
CA ASP A 66 9.53 -5.98 -9.17
C ASP A 66 9.13 -4.64 -9.80
N ASN A 67 8.51 -4.67 -10.99
CA ASN A 67 8.04 -3.47 -11.68
C ASN A 67 6.94 -2.73 -10.93
N TRP A 68 6.02 -3.48 -10.30
CA TRP A 68 4.96 -2.94 -9.48
C TRP A 68 5.51 -2.43 -8.14
N LEU A 69 6.40 -3.21 -7.54
CA LEU A 69 7.04 -2.91 -6.27
C LEU A 69 7.98 -1.71 -6.32
N ARG A 70 8.32 -1.19 -7.50
CA ARG A 70 9.00 0.11 -7.64
C ARG A 70 8.24 1.25 -6.96
N HIS A 71 6.90 1.21 -6.93
CA HIS A 71 6.11 2.21 -6.21
C HIS A 71 6.39 2.22 -4.70
N VAL A 72 6.61 1.05 -4.10
CA VAL A 72 7.02 0.95 -2.68
C VAL A 72 8.51 1.29 -2.53
N GLY A 73 9.35 0.94 -3.51
CA GLY A 73 10.74 1.38 -3.57
C GLY A 73 10.89 2.90 -3.56
N ASP A 74 10.00 3.63 -4.22
CA ASP A 74 9.98 5.09 -4.19
C ASP A 74 9.67 5.62 -2.77
N VAL A 75 8.80 4.93 -2.02
CA VAL A 75 8.53 5.23 -0.59
C VAL A 75 9.78 4.97 0.26
N VAL A 76 10.50 3.86 0.03
CA VAL A 76 11.77 3.58 0.71
C VAL A 76 12.76 4.72 0.48
N GLN A 77 12.95 5.12 -0.78
CA GLN A 77 13.88 6.20 -1.13
C GLN A 77 13.48 7.54 -0.51
N LYS A 78 12.19 7.89 -0.56
CA LYS A 78 11.66 9.13 0.01
C LYS A 78 11.91 9.24 1.52
N HIS A 79 11.81 8.12 2.24
CA HIS A 79 11.90 8.07 3.70
C HIS A 79 13.17 7.40 4.21
N GLN A 80 14.21 7.29 3.36
CA GLN A 80 15.45 6.56 3.68
C GLN A 80 16.07 7.01 5.01
N GLY A 81 16.10 8.31 5.29
CA GLY A 81 16.65 8.83 6.54
C GLY A 81 15.89 8.41 7.80
N ILE A 82 14.57 8.20 7.70
CA ILE A 82 13.76 7.66 8.82
C ILE A 82 14.05 6.16 8.99
N LEU A 83 14.16 5.43 7.88
CA LEU A 83 14.39 3.98 7.89
C LEU A 83 15.81 3.62 8.37
N ASP A 84 16.82 4.41 7.98
CA ASP A 84 18.22 4.19 8.38
C ASP A 84 18.44 4.43 9.88
N ALA A 85 17.61 5.27 10.51
CA ALA A 85 17.66 5.52 11.95
C ALA A 85 17.11 4.37 12.80
N ILE A 86 16.50 3.34 12.18
CA ILE A 86 15.95 2.17 12.87
C ILE A 86 16.91 0.99 12.68
N GLU A 87 17.48 0.49 13.78
CA GLU A 87 18.41 -0.66 13.72
C GLU A 87 17.67 -1.99 13.60
N ASP A 88 16.58 -2.15 14.35
CA ASP A 88 15.78 -3.38 14.36
C ASP A 88 15.00 -3.55 13.05
N ASP A 89 15.18 -4.71 12.42
CA ASP A 89 14.66 -4.97 11.08
C ASP A 89 13.14 -5.12 11.05
N GLU A 90 12.55 -5.76 12.08
CA GLU A 90 11.11 -5.92 12.20
C GLU A 90 10.42 -4.56 12.41
N LEU A 91 11.01 -3.70 13.24
CA LEU A 91 10.53 -2.33 13.45
C LEU A 91 10.70 -1.48 12.20
N LYS A 92 11.78 -1.65 11.44
CA LYS A 92 11.99 -0.96 10.16
C LYS A 92 10.96 -1.39 9.12
N HIS A 93 10.69 -2.69 9.03
CA HIS A 93 9.65 -3.23 8.16
C HIS A 93 8.26 -2.73 8.55
N ALA A 94 7.94 -2.74 9.85
CA ALA A 94 6.68 -2.20 10.36
C ALA A 94 6.53 -0.71 10.02
N ARG A 95 7.59 0.08 10.22
CA ARG A 95 7.62 1.51 9.87
C ARG A 95 7.41 1.74 8.39
N LEU A 96 8.03 0.95 7.52
CA LEU A 96 7.83 1.07 6.08
C LEU A 96 6.39 0.68 5.68
N CYS A 97 5.77 -0.31 6.33
CA CYS A 97 4.36 -0.62 6.11
C CYS A 97 3.45 0.57 6.45
N GLU A 98 3.72 1.28 7.55
CA GLU A 98 2.99 2.50 7.94
C GLU A 98 3.19 3.64 6.94
N LEU A 99 4.44 3.92 6.57
CA LEU A 99 4.79 4.97 5.61
C LEU A 99 4.17 4.69 4.23
N ASN A 100 4.17 3.44 3.79
CA ASN A 100 3.53 3.05 2.53
C ASN A 100 2.04 3.43 2.54
N VAL A 101 1.30 3.13 3.62
CA VAL A 101 -0.12 3.52 3.73
C VAL A 101 -0.29 5.04 3.65
N ILE A 102 0.55 5.81 4.35
CA ILE A 102 0.47 7.29 4.33
C ILE A 102 0.66 7.82 2.91
N GLU A 103 1.66 7.31 2.18
CA GLU A 103 1.91 7.74 0.80
C GLU A 103 0.80 7.30 -0.15
N GLN A 104 0.23 6.11 0.02
CA GLN A 104 -0.89 5.65 -0.80
C GLN A 104 -2.18 6.44 -0.54
N VAL A 105 -2.39 6.95 0.69
CA VAL A 105 -3.48 7.88 0.98
C VAL A 105 -3.25 9.22 0.27
N ALA A 106 -2.01 9.71 0.20
CA ALA A 106 -1.70 10.95 -0.50
C ALA A 106 -1.85 10.84 -2.04
N ASN A 107 -1.85 9.62 -2.59
CA ASN A 107 -2.05 9.38 -4.02
C ASN A 107 -3.53 9.40 -4.45
N LEU A 108 -4.45 9.38 -3.48
CA LEU A 108 -5.91 9.42 -3.65
C LEU A 108 -6.45 10.85 -3.54
#